data_AF-A0A379AAM7-F1
#
_entry.id   AF-A0A379AAM7-F1
#
_cell.length_a   1.000
_cell.length_b   1.000
_cell.length_c   1.000
_cell.angle_alpha   90.00
_cell.angle_beta   90.00
_cell.angle_gamma   90.00
#
_symmetry.space_group_name_H-M   'P 1'
#
loop_
_entity.id
_entity.type
_entity.pdbx_description
1 polymer ?
#
loop_
_entity_poly.entity_id
_entity_poly.type
_entity_poly.pdbx_seq_one_letter_code
_entity_poly.pdbx_strand_id
1 'polypeptide(L)'
;MPRTSPDRVRYLLTRFLTAAYSLKLEELAEEWFVSRATLQNDMAEVREWLGRYHLTIESKPHYGMKLFGSEVAIRTCLTDLLWQIDQAQPESPLLTIEALNSGMLETLRPLLQSCFAQHNIRLSDEGERYLRLYWRRGGAAHQ
;
A
#
# COMPACT_ATOMS: atom_id res chain seq x y z
N MET A 1 -5.02 -0.49 -15.71
CA MET A 1 -3.87 -1.41 -15.81
C MET A 1 -2.60 -0.59 -15.99
N PRO A 2 -1.54 -0.87 -15.23
CA PRO A 2 -0.29 -0.11 -15.29
C PRO A 2 0.38 -0.27 -16.66
N ARG A 3 0.75 0.85 -17.31
CA ARG A 3 1.32 0.85 -18.67
C ARG A 3 2.83 1.07 -18.69
N THR A 4 3.36 1.83 -17.74
CA THR A 4 4.79 2.12 -17.63
C THR A 4 5.46 1.23 -16.59
N SER A 5 6.79 1.09 -16.64
CA SER A 5 7.54 0.38 -15.59
C SER A 5 7.35 1.00 -14.20
N PRO A 6 7.47 2.34 -14.03
CA PRO A 6 7.19 2.98 -12.75
C PRO A 6 5.77 2.70 -12.21
N ASP A 7 4.76 2.69 -13.08
CA ASP A 7 3.40 2.36 -12.66
C ASP A 7 3.31 0.89 -12.23
N ARG A 8 3.88 -0.05 -12.99
CA ARG A 8 3.88 -1.48 -12.61
C ARG A 8 4.59 -1.70 -11.29
N VAL A 9 5.69 -1.01 -11.02
CA VAL A 9 6.40 -1.05 -9.73
C VAL A 9 5.48 -0.58 -8.59
N ARG A 10 4.80 0.57 -8.74
CA ARG A 10 3.85 1.07 -7.73
C ARG A 10 2.71 0.08 -7.49
N TYR A 11 2.13 -0.47 -8.56
CA TYR A 11 1.07 -1.48 -8.46
C TYR A 11 1.55 -2.77 -7.78
N LEU A 12 2.75 -3.28 -8.12
CA LEU A 12 3.35 -4.44 -7.47
C LEU A 12 3.58 -4.18 -5.98
N LEU A 13 4.15 -3.02 -5.64
CA LEU A 13 4.36 -2.62 -4.24
C LEU A 13 3.04 -2.62 -3.48
N THR A 14 1.99 -1.96 -4.01
CA THR A 14 0.71 -1.93 -3.30
C THR A 14 0.09 -3.32 -3.17
N ARG A 15 0.16 -4.17 -4.21
CA ARG A 15 -0.32 -5.56 -4.14
C ARG A 15 0.43 -6.35 -3.06
N PHE A 16 1.76 -6.28 -2.97
CA PHE A 16 2.51 -6.98 -1.93
C PHE A 16 2.22 -6.46 -0.52
N LEU A 17 2.12 -5.15 -0.35
CA LEU A 17 1.90 -4.50 0.95
C LEU A 17 0.47 -4.71 1.48
N THR A 18 -0.48 -5.05 0.59
CA THR A 18 -1.91 -5.22 0.92
C THR A 18 -2.41 -6.66 0.81
N ALA A 19 -1.65 -7.57 0.21
CA ALA A 19 -2.07 -8.95 0.02
C ALA A 19 -2.16 -9.74 1.34
N ALA A 20 -3.27 -10.45 1.52
CA ALA A 20 -3.42 -11.44 2.59
C ALA A 20 -2.74 -12.79 2.25
N TYR A 21 -2.55 -13.07 0.97
CA TYR A 21 -2.05 -14.34 0.44
C TYR A 21 -0.83 -14.14 -0.48
N SER A 22 -0.18 -15.23 -0.86
CA SER A 22 0.92 -15.17 -1.84
C SER A 22 0.41 -14.74 -3.22
N LEU A 23 1.23 -13.98 -3.93
CA LEU A 23 0.97 -13.48 -5.27
C LEU A 23 1.76 -14.28 -6.30
N LYS A 24 1.15 -14.58 -7.44
CA LYS A 24 1.87 -15.16 -8.59
C LYS A 24 2.07 -14.09 -9.65
N LEU A 25 3.31 -13.92 -10.10
CA LEU A 25 3.61 -12.95 -11.16
C LEU A 25 2.98 -13.36 -12.48
N GLU A 26 2.76 -14.65 -12.69
CA GLU A 26 2.11 -15.18 -13.90
C GLU A 26 0.66 -14.69 -13.97
N GLU A 27 -0.08 -14.77 -12.86
CA GLU A 27 -1.46 -14.27 -12.76
C GLU A 27 -1.51 -12.74 -12.97
N LEU A 28 -0.54 -11.99 -12.41
CA LEU A 28 -0.44 -10.53 -12.62
C LEU A 28 -0.03 -10.15 -14.05
N ALA A 29 0.82 -10.96 -14.68
CA ALA A 29 1.28 -10.75 -16.06
C ALA A 29 0.11 -10.92 -17.04
N GLU A 30 -0.70 -11.95 -16.83
CA GLU A 30 -1.96 -12.17 -17.54
C GLU A 30 -2.96 -11.03 -17.27
N GLU A 31 -3.17 -10.67 -16.00
CA GLU A 31 -4.06 -9.57 -15.60
C GLU A 31 -3.66 -8.26 -16.29
N TRP A 32 -2.37 -7.94 -16.39
CA TRP A 32 -1.92 -6.64 -16.93
C TRP A 32 -1.52 -6.68 -18.40
N PHE A 33 -1.69 -7.82 -19.07
CA PHE A 33 -1.29 -8.05 -20.47
C PHE A 33 0.19 -7.69 -20.73
N VAL A 34 1.08 -8.15 -19.86
CA VAL A 34 2.54 -7.98 -20.00
C VAL A 34 3.24 -9.33 -19.91
N SER A 35 4.49 -9.40 -20.37
CA SER A 35 5.25 -10.65 -20.25
C SER A 35 5.69 -10.90 -18.80
N ARG A 36 5.84 -12.18 -18.43
CA ARG A 36 6.45 -12.58 -17.15
C ARG A 36 7.85 -11.99 -16.98
N ALA A 37 8.65 -11.94 -18.05
CA ALA A 37 9.98 -11.36 -18.03
C ALA A 37 9.94 -9.86 -17.71
N THR A 38 8.94 -9.13 -18.21
CA THR A 38 8.73 -7.71 -17.90
C THR A 38 8.51 -7.51 -16.40
N LEU A 39 7.58 -8.25 -15.79
CA LEU A 39 7.35 -8.14 -14.35
C LEU A 39 8.56 -8.61 -13.54
N GLN A 40 9.26 -9.66 -13.99
CA GLN A 40 10.46 -10.14 -13.34
C GLN A 40 11.56 -9.07 -13.30
N ASN A 41 11.67 -8.24 -14.34
CA ASN A 41 12.60 -7.11 -14.37
C ASN A 41 12.16 -6.00 -13.41
N ASP A 42 10.87 -5.65 -13.39
CA ASP A 42 10.32 -4.65 -12.46
C ASP A 42 10.51 -5.08 -10.99
N MET A 43 10.53 -6.39 -10.71
CA MET A 43 10.72 -6.93 -9.36
C MET A 43 12.09 -6.61 -8.75
N ALA A 44 13.10 -6.22 -9.53
CA ALA A 44 14.38 -5.75 -8.97
C ALA A 44 14.16 -4.47 -8.15
N GLU A 45 13.47 -3.49 -8.74
CA GLU A 45 13.14 -2.22 -8.09
C GLU A 45 12.17 -2.41 -6.92
N VAL A 46 11.17 -3.29 -7.07
CA VAL A 46 10.24 -3.64 -5.98
C VAL A 46 10.99 -4.17 -4.75
N ARG A 47 11.93 -5.10 -4.94
CA ARG A 47 12.71 -5.66 -3.82
C ARG A 47 13.63 -4.63 -3.19
N GLU A 48 14.26 -3.78 -4.00
CA GLU A 48 15.11 -2.70 -3.49
C GLU A 48 14.29 -1.74 -2.60
N TRP A 49 13.12 -1.33 -3.07
CA TRP A 49 12.22 -0.44 -2.34
C TRP A 49 11.81 -1.03 -0.99
N LEU A 50 11.34 -2.27 -1.00
CA LEU A 50 10.89 -2.98 0.20
C LEU A 50 12.04 -3.22 1.19
N GLY A 51 13.25 -3.47 0.68
CA GLY A 51 14.45 -3.65 1.49
C GLY A 51 14.78 -2.45 2.38
N ARG A 52 14.42 -1.22 1.96
CA ARG A 52 14.60 0.02 2.76
C ARG A 52 13.81 0.00 4.07
N TYR A 53 12.77 -0.82 4.14
CA TYR A 53 11.91 -1.00 5.32
C TYR A 53 12.14 -2.35 6.01
N HIS A 54 13.23 -3.06 5.67
CA HIS A 54 13.50 -4.42 6.13
C HIS A 54 12.39 -5.43 5.78
N LEU A 55 11.70 -5.20 4.66
CA LEU A 55 10.71 -6.12 4.12
C LEU A 55 11.36 -7.00 3.05
N THR A 56 11.02 -8.29 3.06
CA THR A 56 11.60 -9.28 2.14
C THR A 56 10.51 -10.04 1.40
N ILE A 57 10.75 -10.36 0.14
CA ILE A 57 9.86 -11.20 -0.66
C ILE A 57 10.51 -12.57 -0.79
N GLU A 58 9.85 -13.60 -0.26
CA GLU A 58 10.25 -14.98 -0.48
C GLU A 58 9.39 -15.60 -1.59
N SER A 59 10.05 -16.34 -2.48
CA SER A 59 9.39 -17.09 -3.55
C SER A 59 9.37 -18.57 -3.22
N LYS A 60 8.20 -19.19 -3.28
CA LYS A 60 8.03 -20.64 -3.17
C LYS A 60 7.52 -21.21 -4.49
N PRO A 61 8.18 -22.23 -5.08
CA PRO A 61 7.68 -22.90 -6.27
C PRO A 61 6.22 -23.33 -6.09
N HIS A 62 5.38 -23.10 -7.10
CA HIS A 62 3.93 -23.39 -7.11
C HIS A 62 3.05 -22.58 -6.15
N TYR A 63 3.60 -21.99 -5.08
CA TYR A 63 2.85 -21.19 -4.11
C TYR A 63 2.88 -19.68 -4.40
N GLY A 64 3.88 -19.21 -5.14
CA GLY A 64 4.05 -17.80 -5.48
C GLY A 64 4.98 -17.06 -4.52
N MET A 65 4.86 -15.74 -4.50
CA MET A 65 5.70 -14.81 -3.78
C MET A 65 4.94 -14.22 -2.60
N LYS A 66 5.56 -14.15 -1.43
CA LYS A 66 4.96 -13.57 -0.23
C LYS A 66 5.90 -12.58 0.45
N LEU A 67 5.32 -11.48 0.90
CA LEU A 67 6.02 -10.45 1.66
C LEU A 67 6.15 -10.86 3.14
N PHE A 68 7.32 -10.64 3.72
CA PHE A 68 7.64 -10.88 5.12
C PHE A 68 8.29 -9.65 5.75
N GLY A 69 7.97 -9.43 7.03
CA GLY A 69 8.46 -8.32 7.83
C GLY A 69 7.49 -7.97 8.96
N SER A 70 7.84 -6.98 9.77
CA SER A 70 6.95 -6.52 10.84
C SER A 70 5.73 -5.80 10.26
N GLU A 71 4.60 -5.89 10.95
CA GLU A 71 3.37 -5.21 10.54
C GLU A 71 3.57 -3.68 10.48
N VAL A 72 4.31 -3.14 11.45
CA VAL A 72 4.69 -1.72 11.49
C VAL A 72 5.50 -1.33 10.26
N ALA A 73 6.51 -2.12 9.87
CA ALA A 73 7.29 -1.84 8.67
C ALA A 73 6.44 -1.86 7.39
N ILE A 74 5.48 -2.78 7.30
CA ILE A 74 4.53 -2.84 6.18
C ILE A 74 3.67 -1.56 6.15
N ARG A 75 3.14 -1.13 7.30
CA ARG A 75 2.36 0.11 7.39
C ARG A 75 3.16 1.33 6.99
N THR A 76 4.36 1.49 7.55
CA THR A 76 5.22 2.63 7.22
C THR A 76 5.51 2.68 5.73
N CYS A 77 5.92 1.53 5.14
CA CYS A 77 6.17 1.45 3.70
C CYS A 77 4.94 1.79 2.85
N LEU A 78 3.77 1.29 3.24
CA LEU A 78 2.52 1.55 2.52
C LEU A 78 2.09 3.02 2.64
N THR A 79 2.17 3.60 3.84
CA THR A 79 1.80 5.00 4.06
C THR A 79 2.72 5.93 3.28
N ASP A 80 4.02 5.70 3.30
CA ASP A 80 4.99 6.51 2.56
C ASP A 80 4.79 6.37 1.04
N LEU A 81 4.51 5.16 0.54
CA LEU A 81 4.18 4.92 -0.87
C LEU A 81 2.92 5.71 -1.29
N LEU A 82 1.84 5.59 -0.51
CA LEU A 82 0.58 6.25 -0.82
C LEU A 82 0.72 7.77 -0.76
N TRP A 83 1.47 8.30 0.21
CA TRP A 83 1.78 9.72 0.29
C TRP A 83 2.51 10.22 -0.96
N GLN A 84 3.49 9.47 -1.45
CA GLN A 84 4.20 9.85 -2.68
C GLN A 84 3.31 9.78 -3.93
N ILE A 85 2.44 8.77 -4.03
CA ILE A 85 1.47 8.67 -5.11
C ILE A 85 0.50 9.85 -5.07
N ASP A 86 0.00 10.17 -3.90
CA ASP A 86 -0.96 11.25 -3.64
C ASP A 86 -0.40 12.64 -3.99
N GLN A 87 0.90 12.88 -3.74
CA GLN A 87 1.57 14.12 -4.14
C GLN A 87 1.85 14.18 -5.66
N ALA A 88 2.15 13.05 -6.29
CA ALA A 88 2.49 13.01 -7.72
C ALA A 88 1.26 12.93 -8.64
N GLN A 89 0.23 12.20 -8.22
CA GLN A 89 -0.98 11.88 -8.97
C GLN A 89 -2.17 11.73 -7.99
N PRO A 90 -2.76 12.83 -7.51
CA PRO A 90 -3.86 12.82 -6.55
C PRO A 90 -5.08 12.00 -6.98
N GLU A 91 -5.30 11.86 -8.28
CA GLU A 91 -6.41 11.10 -8.90
C GLU A 91 -6.02 9.64 -9.25
N SER A 92 -4.92 9.13 -8.67
CA SER A 92 -4.44 7.78 -8.97
C SER A 92 -5.47 6.71 -8.56
N PRO A 93 -5.73 5.69 -9.41
CA PRO A 93 -6.60 4.57 -9.04
C PRO A 93 -6.12 3.79 -7.82
N LEU A 94 -4.83 3.83 -7.48
CA LEU A 94 -4.28 3.19 -6.29
C LEU A 94 -4.76 3.85 -4.98
N LEU A 95 -5.17 5.11 -5.05
CA LEU A 95 -5.77 5.86 -3.94
C LEU A 95 -7.28 5.56 -3.80
N THR A 96 -7.91 4.94 -4.80
CA THR A 96 -9.35 4.63 -4.80
C THR A 96 -9.65 3.14 -4.65
N ILE A 97 -8.97 2.28 -5.41
CA ILE A 97 -9.22 0.83 -5.49
C ILE A 97 -8.72 0.09 -4.25
N GLU A 98 -7.60 0.54 -3.68
CA GLU A 98 -7.04 -0.06 -2.48
C GLU A 98 -7.35 0.80 -1.24
N ALA A 99 -7.41 2.13 -1.36
CA ALA A 99 -7.33 3.02 -0.20
C ALA A 99 -8.67 3.46 0.43
N LEU A 100 -9.84 3.25 -0.18
CA LEU A 100 -11.11 3.76 0.35
C LEU A 100 -12.07 2.67 0.80
N ASN A 101 -11.87 2.17 2.02
CA ASN A 101 -13.02 1.88 2.90
C ASN A 101 -13.54 3.22 3.46
N SER A 102 -14.05 4.08 2.57
CA SER A 102 -14.45 5.46 2.84
C SER A 102 -15.40 5.60 4.03
N GLY A 103 -16.20 4.58 4.34
CA GLY A 103 -17.16 4.62 5.45
C GLY A 103 -16.54 4.69 6.85
N MET A 104 -15.39 4.07 7.09
CA MET A 104 -14.82 4.01 8.46
C MET A 104 -14.21 5.34 8.89
N LEU A 105 -13.46 6.01 8.00
CA LEU A 105 -12.84 7.30 8.32
C LEU A 105 -13.88 8.41 8.49
N GLU A 106 -14.94 8.42 7.68
CA GLU A 106 -16.04 9.37 7.86
C GLU A 106 -16.75 9.16 9.21
N THR A 107 -16.84 7.90 9.67
CA THR A 107 -17.40 7.57 10.99
C THR A 107 -16.47 7.99 12.14
N LEU A 108 -15.15 7.86 11.97
CA LEU A 108 -14.16 8.19 13.01
C LEU A 108 -13.79 9.68 13.06
N ARG A 109 -13.99 10.44 11.97
CA ARG A 109 -13.72 11.88 11.89
C ARG A 109 -14.26 12.67 13.10
N PRO A 110 -15.54 12.56 13.51
CA PRO A 110 -16.05 13.32 14.66
C PRO A 110 -15.36 12.93 15.98
N LEU A 111 -14.97 11.66 16.16
CA LEU A 111 -14.27 11.19 17.35
C LEU A 111 -12.82 11.72 17.40
N LEU A 112 -12.12 11.71 16.26
CA LEU A 112 -10.77 12.26 16.15
C LEU A 112 -10.76 13.77 16.37
N GLN A 113 -11.70 14.50 15.75
CA GLN A 113 -11.86 15.94 15.96
C GLN A 113 -12.11 16.27 17.44
N SER A 114 -12.96 15.48 18.11
CA SER A 114 -13.23 15.65 19.55
C SER A 114 -11.99 15.38 20.40
N CYS A 115 -11.24 14.31 20.09
CA CYS A 115 -10.00 13.97 20.79
C CYS A 115 -8.92 15.05 20.62
N PHE A 116 -8.71 15.52 19.39
CA PHE A 116 -7.73 16.56 19.10
C PHE A 116 -8.09 17.89 19.75
N ALA A 117 -9.36 18.30 19.72
CA ALA A 117 -9.83 19.49 20.41
C ALA A 117 -9.65 19.39 21.93
N GLN A 118 -9.99 18.24 22.53
CA GLN A 118 -9.88 18.01 23.97
C GLN A 118 -8.43 18.03 24.46
N HIS A 119 -7.48 17.60 23.63
CA HIS A 119 -6.06 17.58 23.97
C HIS A 119 -5.26 18.77 23.41
N ASN A 120 -5.94 19.77 22.85
CA ASN A 120 -5.34 20.96 22.20
C ASN A 120 -4.28 20.59 21.14
N ILE A 121 -4.49 19.47 20.45
CA ILE A 121 -3.65 19.00 19.35
C ILE A 121 -4.12 19.73 18.09
N ARG A 122 -3.24 20.56 17.50
CA ARG A 122 -3.48 21.17 16.19
C ARG A 122 -2.95 20.25 15.11
N LEU A 123 -3.85 19.82 14.23
CA LEU A 123 -3.50 19.04 13.05
C LEU A 123 -3.60 19.95 11.82
N SER A 124 -2.57 19.94 10.97
CA SER A 124 -2.66 20.56 9.64
C SER A 124 -3.48 19.67 8.70
N ASP A 125 -3.94 20.23 7.58
CA ASP A 125 -4.63 19.47 6.52
C ASP A 125 -3.76 18.31 6.01
N GLU A 126 -2.44 18.51 5.92
CA GLU A 126 -1.46 17.46 5.60
C GLU A 126 -1.41 16.36 6.67
N GLY A 127 -1.42 16.73 7.95
CA GLY A 127 -1.48 15.77 9.06
C GLY A 127 -2.77 14.95 9.05
N GLU A 128 -3.91 15.58 8.72
CA GLU A 128 -5.18 14.86 8.56
C GLU A 128 -5.10 13.87 7.40
N ARG A 129 -4.54 14.30 6.26
CA ARG A 129 -4.35 13.44 5.09
C ARG A 129 -3.44 12.25 5.39
N TYR A 130 -2.34 12.47 6.12
CA TYR A 130 -1.43 11.40 6.54
C TYR A 130 -2.11 10.36 7.44
N LEU A 131 -2.88 10.81 8.45
CA LEU A 131 -3.58 9.90 9.36
C LEU A 131 -4.61 9.03 8.65
N ARG A 132 -5.30 9.58 7.63
CA ARG A 132 -6.22 8.80 6.78
C ARG A 132 -5.49 7.65 6.08
N LEU A 133 -4.26 7.87 5.61
CA LEU A 133 -3.45 6.82 4.98
C LEU A 133 -2.94 5.79 6.00
N TYR A 134 -2.58 6.21 7.21
CA TYR A 134 -1.97 5.34 8.23
C TYR A 134 -2.96 4.45 9.00
N TRP A 135 -4.15 4.95 9.36
CA TRP A 135 -5.11 4.22 10.20
C TRP A 135 -5.77 3.01 9.50
N ARG A 136 -5.57 2.86 8.20
CA ARG A 136 -6.21 1.87 7.31
C ARG A 136 -6.12 0.40 7.75
N ARG A 137 -5.08 -0.05 8.47
CA ARG A 137 -4.92 -1.47 8.87
C ARG A 137 -5.25 -1.75 10.35
N GLY A 138 -5.64 -0.74 11.14
CA GLY A 138 -5.85 -0.89 12.59
C GLY A 138 -6.99 -1.83 13.03
N GLY A 139 -7.87 -2.25 12.13
CA GLY A 139 -9.12 -2.94 12.48
C GLY A 139 -9.30 -4.37 11.95
N ALA A 140 -8.34 -4.97 11.23
CA ALA A 140 -8.53 -6.28 10.60
C ALA A 140 -7.76 -7.42 11.30
N ALA A 141 -7.76 -7.42 12.64
CA ALA A 141 -7.24 -8.52 13.45
C ALA A 141 -8.25 -8.88 14.56
N HIS A 142 -9.51 -9.13 14.19
CA HIS A 142 -10.47 -9.91 14.99
C HIS A 142 -11.62 -10.38 14.10
N GLN A 143 -11.42 -11.52 13.45
CA GLN A 143 -12.36 -12.64 13.32
C GLN A 143 -11.73 -13.75 12.49
#